data_AF-A0A7V9MRM4-F1
#
_entry.id   AF-A0A7V9MRM4-F1
#
_cell.length_a   1.000
_cell.length_b   1.000
_cell.length_c   1.000
_cell.angle_alpha   90.00
_cell.angle_beta   90.00
_cell.angle_gamma   90.00
#
_symmetry.space_group_name_H-M   'P 1'
#
loop_
_entity.id
_entity.type
_entity.pdbx_description
1 polymer ?
#
loop_
_entity_poly.entity_id
_entity_poly.type
_entity_poly.pdbx_seq_one_letter_code
_entity_poly.pdbx_strand_id
1 'polypeptide(L)'
;MRKSLIATFLLLFAVHAAIARSELPFSTVFKGRQQFDRLLNQARERNWQSLPISERTTAVGRAMLGTRYKSYSLEIDNRIEAPSVNLTGMDCWTFFENALAFARMLDDAPESWTPERMLHYIEVDRYR
;
A
#
# COMPACT_ATOMS: atom_id res chain seq x y z
N MET A 1 -41.85 -24.74 7.21
CA MET A 1 -40.72 -24.11 7.93
C MET A 1 -39.34 -24.44 7.35
N ARG A 2 -38.99 -25.71 7.10
CA ARG A 2 -37.63 -26.10 6.60
C ARG A 2 -37.27 -25.56 5.20
N LYS A 3 -38.24 -25.44 4.29
CA LYS A 3 -38.04 -24.90 2.93
C LYS A 3 -37.82 -23.38 2.91
N SER A 4 -38.48 -22.65 3.81
CA SER A 4 -38.28 -21.20 3.96
C SER A 4 -36.90 -20.87 4.54
N LEU A 5 -36.40 -21.65 5.51
CA LEU A 5 -35.04 -21.46 6.03
C LEU A 5 -33.96 -21.67 4.96
N ILE A 6 -34.11 -22.67 4.09
CA ILE A 6 -33.15 -22.95 3.00
C ILE A 6 -33.17 -21.83 1.96
N ALA A 7 -34.35 -21.31 1.61
CA ALA A 7 -34.47 -20.20 0.67
C ALA A 7 -33.85 -18.91 1.23
N THR A 8 -34.04 -18.62 2.53
CA THR A 8 -33.39 -17.47 3.18
C THR A 8 -31.88 -17.63 3.26
N PHE A 9 -31.37 -18.83 3.53
CA PHE A 9 -29.93 -19.11 3.57
C PHE A 9 -29.27 -18.97 2.18
N LEU A 10 -29.93 -19.45 1.13
CA LEU A 10 -29.47 -19.28 -0.25
C LEU A 10 -29.49 -17.81 -0.70
N LEU A 11 -30.49 -17.04 -0.29
CA LEU A 11 -30.57 -15.61 -0.59
C LEU A 11 -29.46 -14.82 0.12
N LEU A 12 -29.19 -15.12 1.39
CA LEU A 12 -28.11 -14.50 2.17
C LEU A 12 -26.72 -14.85 1.61
N PHE A 13 -26.53 -16.07 1.10
CA PHE A 13 -25.29 -16.50 0.46
C PHE A 13 -25.07 -15.80 -0.90
N ALA A 14 -26.13 -15.65 -1.71
CA ALA A 14 -26.07 -14.93 -2.98
C ALA A 14 -25.76 -13.43 -2.79
N VAL A 15 -26.33 -12.81 -1.76
CA VAL A 15 -26.02 -11.42 -1.38
C VAL A 15 -24.58 -11.29 -0.88
N HIS A 16 -24.06 -12.24 -0.08
CA HIS A 16 -22.64 -12.26 0.32
C HIS A 16 -21.69 -12.42 -0.86
N ALA A 17 -22.02 -13.27 -1.84
CA ALA A 17 -21.22 -13.44 -3.05
C ALA A 17 -21.26 -12.20 -3.95
N ALA A 18 -22.39 -11.49 -4.02
CA ALA A 18 -22.52 -10.24 -4.76
C ALA A 18 -21.79 -9.06 -4.08
N ILE A 19 -21.56 -9.14 -2.77
CA ILE A 19 -20.76 -8.17 -1.99
C ILE A 19 -19.27 -8.58 -1.93
N ALA A 20 -18.87 -9.67 -2.61
CA ALA A 20 -17.45 -10.01 -2.76
C ALA A 20 -16.71 -8.79 -3.34
N ARG A 21 -15.90 -8.19 -2.48
CA ARG A 21 -15.35 -6.86 -2.62
C ARG A 21 -14.54 -6.78 -3.93
N SER A 22 -14.72 -5.70 -4.68
CA SER A 22 -13.93 -5.36 -5.86
C SER A 22 -12.50 -4.94 -5.49
N GLU A 23 -11.89 -5.62 -4.53
CA GLU A 23 -10.55 -5.33 -4.02
C GLU A 23 -9.56 -6.34 -4.60
N LEU A 24 -8.48 -5.81 -5.16
CA LEU A 24 -7.41 -6.63 -5.69
C LEU A 24 -6.67 -7.37 -4.55
N PRO A 25 -6.08 -8.56 -4.82
CA PRO A 25 -5.24 -9.24 -3.83
C PRO A 25 -4.13 -8.32 -3.31
N PHE A 26 -3.77 -8.43 -2.03
CA PHE A 26 -2.73 -7.59 -1.44
C PHE A 26 -1.39 -7.69 -2.19
N SER A 27 -1.04 -8.87 -2.67
CA SER A 27 0.16 -9.09 -3.50
C SER A 27 0.15 -8.37 -4.85
N THR A 28 -1.03 -7.94 -5.31
CA THR A 28 -1.20 -7.15 -6.53
C THR A 28 -0.93 -5.67 -6.26
N VAL A 29 -1.47 -5.14 -5.15
CA VAL A 29 -1.36 -3.72 -4.77
C VAL A 29 -0.07 -3.39 -4.04
N PHE A 30 0.59 -4.36 -3.39
CA PHE A 30 1.85 -4.15 -2.68
C PHE A 30 2.94 -5.10 -3.16
N LYS A 31 3.95 -4.55 -3.84
CA LYS A 31 5.13 -5.27 -4.33
C LYS A 31 6.40 -4.77 -3.68
N GLY A 32 7.27 -5.70 -3.29
CA GLY A 32 8.57 -5.40 -2.69
C GLY A 32 8.58 -5.41 -1.17
N ARG A 33 7.99 -6.44 -0.56
CA ARG A 33 7.98 -6.62 0.90
C ARG A 33 9.39 -6.62 1.51
N GLN A 34 10.36 -7.28 0.86
CA GLN A 34 11.74 -7.27 1.31
C GLN A 34 12.35 -5.86 1.30
N GLN A 35 12.05 -5.04 0.30
CA GLN A 35 12.49 -3.66 0.22
C GLN A 35 11.87 -2.81 1.32
N PHE A 36 10.57 -3.00 1.59
CA PHE A 36 9.88 -2.38 2.71
C PHE A 36 10.56 -2.72 4.04
N ASP A 37 10.81 -4.01 4.31
CA ASP A 37 11.43 -4.46 5.56
C ASP A 37 12.85 -3.89 5.71
N ARG A 38 13.62 -3.78 4.61
CA ARG A 38 14.94 -3.12 4.62
C ARG A 38 14.85 -1.64 4.95
N LEU A 39 13.93 -0.90 4.31
CA LEU A 39 13.71 0.52 4.60
C LEU A 39 13.30 0.72 6.06
N LEU A 40 12.43 -0.15 6.58
CA LEU A 40 11.96 -0.10 7.96
C LEU A 40 13.09 -0.33 8.97
N ASN A 41 13.99 -1.27 8.69
CA ASN A 41 15.18 -1.48 9.51
C ASN A 41 16.11 -0.26 9.48
N GLN A 42 16.37 0.31 8.30
CA GLN A 42 17.17 1.54 8.19
C GLN A 42 16.53 2.72 8.92
N ALA A 43 15.20 2.86 8.85
CA ALA A 43 14.45 3.90 9.54
C ALA A 43 14.58 3.78 11.06
N ARG A 44 14.53 2.55 11.60
CA ARG A 44 14.73 2.27 13.03
C ARG A 44 16.16 2.57 13.46
N GLU A 45 17.15 2.05 12.73
CA GLU A 45 18.58 2.23 13.03
C GLU A 45 18.99 3.71 13.04
N ARG A 46 18.39 4.52 12.16
CA ARG A 46 18.73 5.93 11.96
C ARG A 46 17.73 6.90 12.58
N ASN A 47 16.76 6.39 13.34
CA ASN A 47 15.70 7.15 13.98
C ASN A 47 15.00 8.16 13.04
N TRP A 48 14.58 7.72 11.85
CA TRP A 48 13.97 8.62 10.87
C TRP A 48 12.67 9.27 11.34
N GLN A 49 11.98 8.68 12.32
CA GLN A 49 10.79 9.29 12.94
C GLN A 49 11.11 10.65 13.58
N SER A 50 12.33 10.89 14.08
CA SER A 50 12.66 12.21 14.65
C SER A 50 12.93 13.29 13.61
N LEU A 51 13.01 12.94 12.32
CA LEU A 51 13.28 13.90 11.25
C LEU A 51 12.00 14.66 10.86
N PRO A 52 12.09 15.96 10.51
CA PRO A 52 11.00 16.69 9.86
C PRO A 52 10.57 16.00 8.56
N ILE A 53 9.30 16.13 8.17
CA ILE A 53 8.72 15.40 7.02
C ILE A 53 9.53 15.52 5.72
N SER A 54 10.11 16.69 5.43
CA SER A 54 10.93 16.92 4.24
C SER A 54 12.24 16.12 4.28
N GLU A 55 12.96 16.18 5.39
CA GLU A 55 14.20 15.43 5.62
C GLU A 55 13.95 13.93 5.68
N ARG A 56 12.85 13.52 6.32
CA ARG A 56 12.41 12.12 6.39
C ARG A 56 12.09 11.56 5.00
N THR A 57 11.32 12.29 4.21
CA THR A 57 11.01 11.94 2.81
C THR A 57 12.30 11.84 1.98
N THR A 58 13.23 12.77 2.18
CA THR A 58 14.54 12.75 1.51
C THR A 58 15.37 11.52 1.93
N ALA A 59 15.35 11.16 3.21
CA ALA A 59 16.08 9.99 3.72
C ALA A 59 15.53 8.69 3.11
N VAL A 60 14.20 8.53 3.06
CA VAL A 60 13.55 7.38 2.40
C VAL A 60 13.89 7.36 0.91
N GLY A 61 13.73 8.48 0.21
CA GLY A 61 14.04 8.58 -1.23
C GLY A 61 15.48 8.19 -1.55
N ARG A 62 16.44 8.63 -0.72
CA ARG A 62 17.86 8.23 -0.84
C ARG A 62 18.07 6.74 -0.61
N ALA A 63 17.34 6.13 0.32
CA ALA A 63 17.44 4.70 0.59
C ALA A 63 16.82 3.82 -0.51
N MET A 64 15.96 4.40 -1.37
CA MET A 64 15.41 3.72 -2.55
C MET A 64 16.30 3.87 -3.80
N LEU A 65 17.41 4.61 -3.75
CA LEU A 65 18.34 4.74 -4.88
C LEU A 65 18.84 3.36 -5.34
N GLY A 66 18.89 3.16 -6.65
CA GLY A 66 19.19 1.87 -7.27
C GLY A 66 17.96 0.98 -7.53
N THR A 67 16.77 1.38 -7.06
CA THR A 67 15.52 0.73 -7.50
C THR A 67 15.32 0.95 -9.00
N ARG A 68 14.91 -0.10 -9.72
CA ARG A 68 14.77 -0.07 -11.18
C ARG A 68 13.70 0.92 -11.61
N TYR A 69 13.95 1.65 -12.69
CA TYR A 69 12.90 2.43 -13.36
C TYR A 69 11.88 1.52 -14.06
N LYS A 70 10.58 1.74 -13.84
CA LYS A 70 9.49 1.01 -14.50
C LYS A 70 8.38 1.97 -14.93
N SER A 71 8.14 2.08 -16.24
CA SER A 71 6.97 2.77 -16.79
C SER A 71 5.66 2.03 -16.48
N TYR A 72 4.54 2.75 -16.51
CA TYR A 72 3.20 2.19 -16.25
C TYR A 72 3.15 1.48 -14.89
N SER A 73 3.76 2.10 -13.88
CA SER A 73 3.91 1.53 -12.54
C SER A 73 2.56 1.35 -11.83
N LEU A 74 1.57 2.15 -12.20
CA LEU A 74 0.20 2.16 -11.65
C LEU A 74 -0.79 1.23 -12.37
N GLU A 75 -0.46 0.78 -13.59
CA GLU A 75 -1.32 -0.10 -14.39
C GLU A 75 -1.26 -1.54 -13.87
N ILE A 76 -1.86 -1.78 -12.70
CA ILE A 76 -1.80 -3.06 -11.97
C ILE A 76 -2.96 -4.00 -12.26
N ASP A 77 -4.06 -3.50 -12.82
CA ASP A 77 -5.24 -4.26 -13.24
C ASP A 77 -5.96 -3.54 -14.38
N ASN A 78 -6.69 -4.29 -15.22
CA ASN A 78 -7.37 -3.75 -16.41
C ASN A 78 -8.76 -3.16 -16.11
N ARG A 79 -9.28 -3.33 -14.89
CA ARG A 79 -10.67 -3.02 -14.54
C ARG A 79 -10.81 -2.29 -13.21
N ILE A 80 -9.95 -2.61 -12.24
CA ILE A 80 -10.03 -2.08 -10.88
C ILE A 80 -8.88 -1.09 -10.66
N GLU A 81 -9.25 0.17 -10.44
CA GLU A 81 -8.33 1.18 -9.92
C GLU A 81 -8.14 0.96 -8.42
N ALA A 82 -6.90 0.89 -7.95
CA ALA A 82 -6.60 0.69 -6.54
C ALA A 82 -5.25 1.35 -6.13
N PRO A 83 -5.15 1.87 -4.89
CA PRO A 83 -3.88 2.36 -4.37
C PRO A 83 -2.84 1.27 -4.41
N SER A 84 -1.61 1.63 -4.81
CA SER A 84 -0.57 0.64 -5.05
C SER A 84 0.84 1.16 -4.80
N VAL A 85 1.67 0.24 -4.31
CA VAL A 85 3.09 0.41 -4.00
C VAL A 85 3.88 -0.65 -4.75
N ASN A 86 4.95 -0.24 -5.42
CA ASN A 86 5.91 -1.15 -6.01
C ASN A 86 7.35 -0.70 -5.73
N LEU A 87 7.92 -1.25 -4.66
CA LEU A 87 9.31 -0.99 -4.26
C LEU A 87 10.33 -1.83 -5.06
N THR A 88 9.90 -2.58 -6.07
CA THR A 88 10.80 -3.32 -6.98
C THR A 88 10.99 -2.62 -8.33
N GLY A 89 10.12 -1.66 -8.67
CA GLY A 89 10.25 -0.85 -9.86
C GLY A 89 9.20 0.26 -9.91
N MET A 90 9.65 1.48 -10.15
CA MET A 90 8.89 2.72 -10.03
C MET A 90 9.28 3.71 -11.12
N ASP A 91 8.38 4.63 -11.45
CA ASP A 91 8.66 5.81 -12.28
C ASP A 91 8.92 7.04 -11.39
N CYS A 92 9.06 8.22 -12.01
CA CYS A 92 9.34 9.46 -11.27
C CYS A 92 8.23 9.82 -10.27
N TRP A 93 6.97 9.54 -10.61
CA TRP A 93 5.81 9.90 -9.79
C TRP A 93 5.68 8.94 -8.61
N THR A 94 5.65 7.65 -8.88
CA THR A 94 5.56 6.62 -7.83
C THR A 94 6.79 6.55 -6.94
N PHE A 95 7.97 6.97 -7.41
CA PHE A 95 9.13 7.19 -6.54
C PHE A 95 8.84 8.23 -5.46
N PHE A 96 8.34 9.39 -5.85
CA PHE A 96 8.01 10.46 -4.92
C PHE A 96 6.90 10.04 -3.95
N GLU A 97 5.80 9.47 -4.46
CA GLU A 97 4.68 9.05 -3.62
C GLU A 97 5.10 7.98 -2.61
N ASN A 98 5.87 6.96 -3.03
CA ASN A 98 6.34 5.93 -2.10
C ASN A 98 7.29 6.50 -1.05
N ALA A 99 8.13 7.47 -1.39
CA ALA A 99 9.00 8.14 -0.43
C ALA A 99 8.19 8.91 0.62
N LEU A 100 7.20 9.69 0.16
CA LEU A 100 6.35 10.51 1.02
C LEU A 100 5.44 9.64 1.90
N ALA A 101 4.76 8.64 1.32
CA ALA A 101 3.86 7.75 2.05
C ALA A 101 4.59 6.96 3.13
N PHE A 102 5.79 6.45 2.86
CA PHE A 102 6.61 5.80 3.87
C PHE A 102 7.02 6.79 4.98
N ALA A 103 7.41 8.02 4.62
CA ALA A 103 7.78 9.04 5.60
C ALA A 103 6.59 9.47 6.49
N ARG A 104 5.38 9.56 5.93
CA ARG A 104 4.15 9.79 6.70
C ARG A 104 3.82 8.62 7.62
N MET A 105 3.94 7.39 7.15
CA MET A 105 3.76 6.18 7.99
C MET A 105 4.69 6.19 9.20
N LEU A 106 5.95 6.61 9.03
CA LEU A 106 6.89 6.73 10.14
C LEU A 106 6.50 7.80 11.18
N ASP A 107 5.56 8.70 10.87
CA ASP A 107 5.04 9.68 11.81
C ASP A 107 4.04 9.07 12.79
N ASP A 108 3.42 7.96 12.41
CA ASP A 108 2.55 7.21 13.29
C ASP A 108 3.34 6.44 14.37
N ALA A 109 2.60 5.86 15.32
CA ALA A 109 3.15 4.97 16.32
C ALA A 109 3.88 3.76 15.66
N PRO A 110 5.03 3.31 16.18
CA PRO A 110 5.82 2.23 15.57
C PRO A 110 5.06 0.92 15.31
N GLU A 111 4.01 0.65 16.08
CA GLU A 111 3.14 -0.53 15.94
C GLU A 111 2.33 -0.51 14.64
N SER A 112 2.10 0.67 14.05
CA SER A 112 1.38 0.83 12.79
C SER A 112 2.29 0.95 11.57
N TRP A 113 3.61 0.73 11.70
CA TRP A 113 4.54 0.75 10.58
C TRP A 113 4.41 -0.52 9.72
N THR A 114 3.31 -0.62 8.97
CA THR A 114 2.97 -1.77 8.15
C THR A 114 2.77 -1.40 6.67
N PRO A 115 2.91 -2.37 5.75
CA PRO A 115 2.59 -2.19 4.34
C PRO A 115 1.19 -1.61 4.08
N GLU A 116 0.19 -2.00 4.86
CA GLU A 116 -1.19 -1.52 4.79
C GLU A 116 -1.28 -0.05 5.17
N ARG A 117 -0.54 0.37 6.20
CA ARG A 117 -0.52 1.77 6.61
C ARG A 117 0.19 2.66 5.59
N MET A 118 1.26 2.16 4.96
CA MET A 118 1.87 2.84 3.82
C MET A 118 0.88 2.99 2.65
N LEU A 119 0.12 1.94 2.32
CA LEU A 119 -0.90 2.00 1.26
C LEU A 119 -2.01 3.01 1.57
N HIS A 120 -2.43 3.11 2.83
CA HIS A 120 -3.39 4.13 3.25
C HIS A 120 -2.90 5.55 2.92
N TYR A 121 -1.61 5.86 3.14
CA TYR A 121 -1.08 7.17 2.76
C TYR A 121 -0.98 7.37 1.25
N ILE A 122 -0.70 6.33 0.48
CA ILE A 122 -0.81 6.40 -0.99
C ILE A 122 -2.25 6.72 -1.40
N GLU A 123 -3.24 6.08 -0.79
CA GLU A 123 -4.65 6.32 -1.07
C GLU A 123 -5.03 7.77 -0.80
N VAL A 124 -4.66 8.29 0.38
CA VAL A 124 -4.95 9.67 0.79
C VAL A 124 -4.25 10.71 -0.09
N ASP A 125 -3.00 10.47 -0.50
CA ASP A 125 -2.23 11.45 -1.27
C ASP A 125 -2.61 11.44 -2.78
N ARG A 126 -3.02 10.29 -3.34
CA ARG A 126 -3.26 10.14 -4.79
C ARG A 126 -4.71 10.35 -5.22
N TYR A 127 -5.68 9.87 -4.43
CA TYR A 127 -7.08 9.83 -4.84
C TYR A 127 -7.84 11.04 -4.28
N ARG A 128 -8.74 11.62 -5.10
CA ARG A 128 -9.55 12.81 -4.78
C ARG A 128 -11.02 12.48 -4.64
#